data_AF-A0A6N9QE27-F1
#
_entry.id   AF-A0A6N9QE27-F1
#
_cell.length_a   1.000
_cell.length_b   1.000
_cell.length_c   1.000
_cell.angle_alpha   90.00
_cell.angle_beta   90.00
_cell.angle_gamma   90.00
#
_symmetry.space_group_name_H-M   'P 1'
#
loop_
_entity.id
_entity.type
_entity.pdbx_description
1 polymer ?
#
loop_
_entity_poly.entity_id
_entity_poly.type
_entity_poly.pdbx_seq_one_letter_code
_entity_poly.pdbx_strand_id
1 'polypeptide(L)'
;MKQTLEKYFIYFMFYSIIGWIYEVVLEVFIYRWGFSNRGTLFGPYCIIYGVGALAFILCLKKLKEKKIRVRKISITPIIVFLGIVAVATGMELIGSYIMEWTTGSWMWNYERFSFNFQGRIALNPSIRFGIGGMIFMYAVQPLFEKFTDKLSAKALGILSGSLAIILAADAIVYVIRHLFL
;
A
#
# COMPACT_ATOMS: atom_id res chain seq x y z
N MET A 1 16.25 -13.72 10.17
CA MET A 1 15.94 -12.28 10.30
C MET A 1 16.34 -11.46 9.08
N LYS A 2 17.59 -11.49 8.58
CA LYS A 2 18.00 -10.70 7.39
C LYS A 2 17.13 -10.93 6.14
N GLN A 3 16.91 -12.19 5.75
CA GLN A 3 16.08 -12.53 4.59
C GLN A 3 14.62 -12.08 4.72
N THR A 4 14.12 -11.94 5.94
CA THR A 4 12.76 -11.47 6.19
C THR A 4 12.63 -10.00 5.84
N LEU A 5 13.57 -9.17 6.29
CA LEU A 5 13.56 -7.73 6.01
C LEU A 5 13.71 -7.44 4.51
N GLU A 6 14.62 -8.15 3.83
CA GLU A 6 14.82 -8.04 2.38
C GLU A 6 13.53 -8.30 1.61
N LYS A 7 12.81 -9.37 1.97
CA LYS A 7 11.51 -9.70 1.35
C LYS A 7 10.47 -8.61 1.58
N TYR A 8 10.33 -8.12 2.81
CA TYR A 8 9.39 -7.03 3.10
C TYR A 8 9.73 -5.75 2.34
N PHE A 9 11.02 -5.40 2.22
CA PHE A 9 11.42 -4.24 1.44
C PHE A 9 11.14 -4.42 -0.06
N ILE A 10 11.37 -5.61 -0.62
CA ILE A 10 10.99 -5.92 -2.00
C ILE A 10 9.47 -5.80 -2.19
N TYR A 11 8.66 -6.33 -1.27
CA TYR A 11 7.20 -6.19 -1.33
C TYR A 11 6.78 -4.73 -1.30
N PHE A 12 7.35 -3.94 -0.39
CA PHE A 12 7.12 -2.49 -0.32
C PHE A 12 7.39 -1.80 -1.66
N MET A 13 8.52 -2.11 -2.30
CA MET A 13 8.88 -1.52 -3.59
C MET A 13 7.94 -1.96 -4.70
N PHE A 14 7.63 -3.26 -4.81
CA PHE A 14 6.73 -3.78 -5.83
C PHE A 14 5.33 -3.17 -5.72
N TYR A 15 4.81 -3.04 -4.50
CA TYR A 15 3.51 -2.43 -4.30
C TYR A 15 3.50 -0.92 -4.51
N SER A 16 4.61 -0.23 -4.21
CA SER A 16 4.76 1.18 -4.57
C SER A 16 4.75 1.40 -6.08
N ILE A 17 5.42 0.52 -6.84
CA ILE A 17 5.44 0.56 -8.31
C ILE A 17 4.07 0.19 -8.89
N ILE A 18 3.42 -0.86 -8.39
CA ILE A 18 2.05 -1.23 -8.82
C ILE A 18 1.07 -0.08 -8.56
N GLY A 19 1.15 0.54 -7.39
CA GLY A 19 0.34 1.71 -7.05
C GLY A 19 0.55 2.86 -8.04
N TRP A 20 1.81 3.13 -8.39
CA TRP A 20 2.14 4.12 -9.42
C TRP A 20 1.57 3.77 -10.79
N ILE A 21 1.73 2.52 -11.25
CA ILE A 21 1.15 2.06 -12.52
C ILE A 21 -0.37 2.23 -12.51
N TYR A 22 -1.03 1.84 -11.42
CA TYR A 22 -2.47 1.97 -11.26
C TYR A 22 -2.92 3.43 -11.41
N GLU A 23 -2.30 4.36 -10.68
CA GLU A 23 -2.61 5.78 -10.72
C GLU A 23 -2.37 6.40 -12.11
N VAL A 24 -1.25 6.06 -12.75
CA VAL A 24 -0.94 6.53 -14.11
C VAL A 24 -1.94 5.98 -15.13
N VAL A 25 -2.33 4.70 -15.02
CA VAL A 25 -3.32 4.11 -15.92
C VAL A 25 -4.67 4.79 -15.77
N LEU A 26 -5.10 5.06 -14.52
CA LEU A 26 -6.32 5.82 -14.27
C LEU A 26 -6.26 7.19 -14.93
N GLU A 27 -5.18 7.94 -14.74
CA GLU A 27 -5.05 9.31 -15.23
C GLU A 27 -5.01 9.39 -16.76
N VAL A 28 -4.19 8.54 -17.38
CA VAL A 28 -3.95 8.56 -18.83
C VAL A 28 -5.14 7.99 -19.59
N PHE A 29 -5.64 6.82 -19.19
CA PHE A 29 -6.61 6.07 -20.00
C PHE A 29 -8.05 6.29 -19.58
N ILE A 30 -8.31 6.47 -18.28
CA ILE A 30 -9.68 6.58 -17.76
C ILE A 30 -10.10 8.04 -17.66
N TYR A 31 -9.30 8.89 -17.01
CA TYR A 31 -9.59 10.31 -16.86
C TYR A 31 -9.17 11.15 -18.06
N ARG A 32 -8.24 10.63 -18.89
CA ARG A 32 -7.70 11.30 -20.09
C ARG A 32 -7.09 12.68 -19.79
N TRP A 33 -6.44 12.81 -18.64
CA TRP A 33 -5.78 14.06 -18.22
C TRP A 33 -4.35 14.18 -18.74
N GLY A 34 -3.85 13.15 -19.44
CA GLY A 34 -2.47 13.06 -19.86
C GLY A 34 -1.62 12.35 -18.81
N PHE A 35 -0.31 12.28 -19.06
CA PHE A 35 0.63 11.66 -18.14
C PHE A 35 1.10 12.66 -17.10
N SER A 36 0.91 12.35 -15.82
CA SER A 36 1.61 13.01 -14.72
C SER A 36 2.26 11.98 -13.80
N ASN A 37 3.38 12.35 -13.18
CA ASN A 37 3.97 11.51 -12.14
C ASN A 37 3.13 11.64 -10.86
N ARG A 38 2.46 10.55 -10.48
CA ARG A 38 1.57 10.49 -9.31
C ARG A 38 2.30 10.20 -8.00
N GLY A 39 3.55 9.77 -8.08
CA GLY A 39 4.42 9.56 -6.92
C GLY A 39 4.95 10.88 -6.38
N THR A 40 5.26 10.92 -5.08
CA THR A 40 5.90 12.09 -4.45
C THR A 40 7.35 12.28 -4.93
N LEU A 41 8.05 11.18 -5.22
CA LEU A 41 9.44 11.19 -5.66
C LEU A 41 9.53 11.15 -7.20
N PHE A 42 10.73 11.33 -7.77
CA PHE A 42 10.90 11.37 -9.23
C PHE A 42 10.69 10.01 -9.89
N GLY A 43 11.01 8.92 -9.19
CA GLY A 43 10.85 7.57 -9.70
C GLY A 43 9.40 7.06 -9.71
N PRO A 44 9.14 5.92 -10.38
CA PRO A 44 7.80 5.38 -10.60
C PRO A 44 7.29 4.61 -9.38
N TYR A 45 7.16 5.28 -8.23
CA TYR A 45 6.67 4.68 -7.00
C TYR A 45 5.75 5.61 -6.22
N CYS A 46 4.55 5.12 -5.93
CA CYS A 46 3.64 5.71 -4.96
C CYS A 46 3.85 5.02 -3.61
N ILE A 47 4.75 5.57 -2.79
CA ILE A 47 5.18 4.99 -1.49
C ILE A 47 4.00 4.60 -0.60
N ILE A 48 2.90 5.38 -0.63
CA ILE A 48 1.72 5.12 0.19
C ILE A 48 1.12 3.72 -0.06
N TYR A 49 1.18 3.21 -1.29
CA TYR A 49 0.72 1.86 -1.63
C TYR A 49 1.63 0.79 -1.02
N GLY A 50 2.95 1.02 -1.04
CA GLY A 50 3.91 0.14 -0.36
C GLY A 50 3.70 0.10 1.15
N VAL A 51 3.47 1.25 1.79
CA VAL A 51 3.19 1.34 3.23
C VAL A 51 1.89 0.62 3.58
N GLY A 52 0.81 0.86 2.83
CA GLY A 52 -0.48 0.19 3.03
C GLY A 52 -0.38 -1.33 2.87
N ALA A 53 0.35 -1.78 1.86
CA ALA A 53 0.61 -3.20 1.66
C ALA A 53 1.34 -3.85 2.85
N LEU A 54 2.40 -3.21 3.33
CA LEU A 54 3.13 -3.70 4.51
C LEU A 54 2.25 -3.75 5.75
N ALA A 55 1.41 -2.72 5.97
CA ALA A 55 0.47 -2.72 7.08
C ALA A 55 -0.48 -3.93 7.02
N PHE A 56 -1.05 -4.24 5.85
CA PHE A 56 -1.89 -5.43 5.69
C PHE A 56 -1.12 -6.72 5.94
N ILE A 57 0.10 -6.88 5.41
CA ILE A 57 0.86 -8.11 5.60
C ILE A 57 1.21 -8.29 7.09
N LEU A 58 1.70 -7.23 7.75
CA LEU A 58 2.11 -7.30 9.16
C LEU A 58 0.93 -7.57 10.09
N CYS A 59 -0.22 -6.92 9.86
CA CYS A 59 -1.39 -7.06 10.71
C CYS A 59 -2.20 -8.34 10.41
N LEU A 60 -2.29 -8.75 9.13
CA LEU A 60 -3.31 -9.70 8.68
C LEU A 60 -2.75 -11.01 8.12
N LYS A 61 -1.45 -11.13 7.82
CA LYS A 61 -0.89 -12.39 7.29
C LYS A 61 -1.11 -13.57 8.24
N LYS A 62 -0.79 -13.39 9.54
CA LYS A 62 -1.03 -14.42 10.56
C LYS A 62 -2.51 -14.76 10.69
N LEU A 63 -3.39 -13.77 10.54
CA LEU A 63 -4.84 -13.97 10.61
C LEU A 63 -5.35 -14.77 9.41
N LYS A 64 -4.88 -14.46 8.21
CA LYS A 64 -5.16 -15.19 6.97
C LYS A 64 -4.74 -16.66 7.05
N GLU A 65 -3.61 -16.95 7.71
CA GLU A 65 -3.10 -18.32 7.88
C GLU A 65 -3.93 -19.15 8.89
N LYS A 66 -4.64 -18.49 9.83
CA LYS A 66 -5.53 -19.17 10.76
C LYS A 66 -6.75 -19.71 10.00
N LYS A 67 -6.97 -21.03 10.07
CA LYS A 67 -8.15 -21.71 9.52
C LYS A 67 -9.33 -21.61 10.49
N ILE A 68 -9.86 -20.41 10.70
CA ILE A 68 -10.99 -20.14 11.59
C ILE A 68 -12.27 -20.63 10.89
N ARG A 69 -12.91 -21.62 11.50
CA ARG A 69 -14.14 -22.24 10.98
C ARG A 69 -15.25 -22.13 12.00
N VAL A 70 -16.45 -21.81 11.54
CA VAL A 70 -17.68 -21.95 12.31
C VAL A 70 -18.47 -23.07 11.65
N ARG A 71 -18.67 -24.16 12.40
CA ARG A 71 -19.22 -25.43 11.87
C ARG A 71 -18.36 -25.94 10.69
N LYS A 72 -18.93 -26.02 9.48
CA LYS A 72 -18.25 -26.47 8.25
C LYS A 72 -17.79 -25.32 7.34
N ILE A 73 -18.08 -24.06 7.69
CA ILE A 73 -17.82 -22.90 6.84
C ILE A 73 -16.55 -22.17 7.31
N SER A 74 -15.64 -21.89 6.38
CA SER A 74 -14.45 -21.09 6.64
C SER A 74 -14.82 -19.61 6.69
N ILE A 75 -14.70 -18.99 7.86
CA ILE A 75 -15.00 -17.57 8.06
C ILE A 75 -13.75 -16.69 7.99
N THR A 76 -12.55 -17.28 7.90
CA THR A 76 -11.28 -16.54 7.79
C THR A 76 -11.32 -15.43 6.74
N PRO A 77 -11.80 -15.64 5.49
CA PRO A 77 -11.81 -14.57 4.49
C PRO A 77 -12.66 -13.36 4.90
N ILE A 78 -13.77 -13.59 5.60
CA ILE A 78 -14.64 -12.51 6.11
C ILE A 78 -13.90 -11.73 7.20
N ILE A 79 -13.24 -12.44 8.13
CA ILE A 79 -12.46 -11.79 9.19
C ILE A 79 -11.29 -10.99 8.60
N VAL A 80 -10.60 -11.53 7.59
CA VAL A 80 -9.52 -10.82 6.89
C VAL A 80 -10.06 -9.59 6.17
N PHE A 81 -11.21 -9.69 5.48
CA PHE A 81 -11.86 -8.54 4.87
C PHE A 81 -12.16 -7.44 5.89
N LEU A 82 -12.77 -7.78 7.03
CA LEU A 82 -13.03 -6.82 8.11
C LEU A 82 -11.73 -6.23 8.67
N GLY A 83 -10.68 -7.05 8.79
CA GLY A 83 -9.35 -6.59 9.18
C GLY A 83 -8.74 -5.60 8.19
N ILE A 84 -8.88 -5.84 6.88
CA ILE A 84 -8.44 -4.92 5.82
C ILE A 84 -9.20 -3.60 5.95
N VAL A 85 -10.53 -3.66 6.04
CA VAL A 85 -11.39 -2.48 6.22
C VAL A 85 -10.93 -1.67 7.43
N ALA A 86 -10.69 -2.33 8.57
CA ALA A 86 -10.23 -1.66 9.79
C ALA A 86 -8.84 -1.01 9.63
N VAL A 87 -7.87 -1.74 9.08
CA VAL A 87 -6.50 -1.21 8.88
C VAL A 87 -6.50 -0.05 7.88
N ALA A 88 -7.17 -0.21 6.73
CA ALA A 88 -7.25 0.82 5.71
C ALA A 88 -7.92 2.10 6.22
N THR A 89 -9.06 1.95 6.89
CA THR A 89 -9.81 3.07 7.48
C THR A 89 -8.99 3.77 8.57
N GLY A 90 -8.32 3.01 9.43
CA GLY A 90 -7.44 3.57 10.46
C GLY A 90 -6.26 4.35 9.84
N MET A 91 -5.64 3.80 8.80
CA MET A 91 -4.56 4.49 8.08
C MET A 91 -5.04 5.75 7.39
N GLU A 92 -6.20 5.72 6.72
CA GLU A 92 -6.78 6.89 6.07
C GLU A 92 -7.12 7.99 7.08
N LEU A 93 -7.70 7.61 8.22
CA LEU A 93 -8.03 8.56 9.29
C LEU A 93 -6.77 9.20 9.89
N ILE A 94 -5.78 8.39 10.28
CA ILE A 94 -4.50 8.89 10.81
C ILE A 94 -3.80 9.76 9.77
N GLY A 95 -3.76 9.30 8.52
CA GLY A 95 -3.18 10.04 7.40
C GLY A 95 -3.85 11.40 7.21
N SER A 96 -5.17 11.46 7.28
CA SER A 96 -5.90 12.72 7.15
C SER A 96 -5.55 13.75 8.23
N TYR A 97 -5.34 13.32 9.48
CA TYR A 97 -4.94 14.23 10.56
C TYR A 97 -3.49 14.69 10.41
N ILE A 98 -2.60 13.80 9.99
CA ILE A 98 -1.20 14.17 9.71
C ILE A 98 -1.14 15.19 8.57
N MET A 99 -1.91 14.97 7.49
CA MET A 99 -1.95 15.89 6.35
C MET A 99 -2.51 17.25 6.73
N GLU A 100 -3.60 17.28 7.50
CA GLU A 100 -4.17 18.55 7.99
C GLU A 100 -3.17 19.30 8.86
N TRP A 101 -2.48 18.60 9.78
CA TRP A 101 -1.50 19.24 10.66
C TRP A 101 -0.29 19.77 9.91
N THR A 102 0.14 19.11 8.82
CA THR A 102 1.34 19.49 8.06
C THR A 102 1.08 20.45 6.90
N THR A 103 -0.09 20.37 6.26
CA THR A 103 -0.41 21.12 5.03
C THR A 103 -1.65 22.01 5.15
N GLY A 104 -2.38 21.94 6.28
CA GLY A 104 -3.65 22.65 6.47
C GLY A 104 -4.84 22.05 5.73
N SER A 105 -4.64 20.93 5.01
CA SER A 105 -5.69 20.22 4.28
C SER A 105 -5.45 18.71 4.31
N TRP A 106 -6.46 17.90 4.02
CA TRP A 106 -6.31 16.46 3.88
C TRP A 106 -6.80 15.98 2.52
N MET A 107 -6.26 14.83 2.11
CA MET A 107 -6.65 14.18 0.89
C MET A 107 -8.01 13.48 1.07
N TRP A 108 -8.86 13.57 0.03
CA TRP A 108 -10.17 12.92 -0.07
C TRP A 108 -11.23 13.46 0.91
N ASN A 109 -12.10 14.37 0.44
CA ASN A 109 -13.24 14.85 1.20
C ASN A 109 -14.47 13.94 0.97
N TYR A 110 -14.94 13.29 2.03
CA TYR A 110 -16.08 12.39 2.02
C TYR A 110 -17.34 12.96 2.72
N GLU A 111 -17.46 14.27 2.92
CA GLU A 111 -18.64 14.89 3.55
C GLU A 111 -19.96 14.51 2.86
N ARG A 112 -19.91 14.30 1.54
CA ARG A 112 -21.08 13.92 0.73
C ARG A 112 -21.42 12.42 0.80
N PHE A 113 -20.60 11.61 1.47
CA PHE A 113 -20.82 10.18 1.60
C PHE A 113 -21.60 9.85 2.87
N SER A 114 -22.50 8.88 2.78
CA SER A 114 -23.19 8.34 3.95
C SER A 114 -22.22 7.61 4.88
N PHE A 115 -22.50 7.67 6.19
CA PHE A 115 -21.66 7.08 7.24
C PHE A 115 -20.21 7.57 7.18
N ASN A 116 -20.02 8.87 6.96
CA ASN A 116 -18.71 9.51 7.03
C ASN A 116 -18.37 9.95 8.47
N PHE A 117 -17.08 10.10 8.74
CA PHE A 117 -16.57 10.70 9.97
C PHE A 117 -15.71 11.91 9.61
N GLN A 118 -16.18 13.12 9.97
CA GLN A 118 -15.53 14.41 9.70
C GLN A 118 -15.14 14.63 8.23
N GLY A 119 -15.81 13.97 7.28
CA GLY A 119 -15.40 13.98 5.88
C GLY A 119 -14.03 13.35 5.58
N ARG A 120 -13.40 12.64 6.53
CA ARG A 120 -12.05 12.05 6.41
C ARG A 120 -12.06 10.59 5.98
N ILE A 121 -13.06 9.87 6.46
CA ILE A 121 -13.31 8.46 6.12
C ILE A 121 -14.81 8.26 5.90
N ALA A 122 -15.18 7.26 5.13
CA ALA A 122 -16.58 6.85 4.97
C ALA A 122 -16.71 5.36 4.68
N LEU A 123 -17.86 4.78 5.00
CA LEU A 123 -18.06 3.33 4.84
C LEU A 123 -17.87 2.84 3.39
N ASN A 124 -18.33 3.63 2.40
CA ASN A 124 -18.23 3.25 0.98
C ASN A 124 -16.76 3.09 0.51
N PRO A 125 -15.87 4.10 0.65
CA PRO A 125 -14.45 3.92 0.33
C PRO A 125 -13.78 2.84 1.18
N SER A 126 -14.10 2.73 2.48
CA SER A 126 -13.59 1.66 3.34
C SER A 126 -13.90 0.25 2.82
N ILE A 127 -15.11 0.01 2.31
CA ILE A 127 -15.48 -1.27 1.69
C ILE A 127 -14.70 -1.51 0.40
N ARG A 128 -14.49 -0.48 -0.45
CA ARG A 128 -13.69 -0.59 -1.66
C ARG A 128 -12.24 -0.98 -1.35
N PHE A 129 -11.66 -0.37 -0.31
CA PHE A 129 -10.34 -0.77 0.20
C PHE A 129 -10.36 -2.21 0.74
N GLY A 130 -11.43 -2.63 1.40
CA GLY A 130 -11.66 -4.02 1.79
C GLY A 130 -11.55 -4.99 0.62
N ILE A 131 -12.25 -4.71 -0.48
CA ILE A 131 -12.25 -5.56 -1.69
C ILE A 131 -10.86 -5.55 -2.35
N GLY A 132 -10.27 -4.37 -2.52
CA GLY A 132 -8.92 -4.23 -3.10
C GLY A 132 -7.87 -4.96 -2.28
N GLY A 133 -7.89 -4.81 -0.96
CA GLY A 133 -6.99 -5.51 -0.05
C GLY A 133 -7.18 -7.03 -0.05
N MET A 134 -8.40 -7.53 -0.33
CA MET A 134 -8.63 -8.97 -0.48
C MET A 134 -7.93 -9.52 -1.71
N ILE A 135 -8.05 -8.84 -2.86
CA ILE A 135 -7.31 -9.19 -4.09
C ILE A 135 -5.80 -9.17 -3.81
N PHE A 136 -5.35 -8.14 -3.11
CA PHE A 136 -3.96 -7.99 -2.68
C PHE A 136 -3.49 -9.18 -1.85
N MET A 137 -4.19 -9.49 -0.76
CA MET A 137 -3.79 -10.51 0.22
C MET A 137 -3.90 -11.93 -0.32
N TYR A 138 -4.89 -12.22 -1.17
CA TYR A 138 -5.18 -13.58 -1.64
C TYR A 138 -4.70 -13.89 -3.06
N ALA A 139 -4.48 -12.89 -3.91
CA ALA A 139 -3.98 -13.10 -5.26
C ALA A 139 -2.55 -12.57 -5.45
N VAL A 140 -2.30 -11.29 -5.14
CA VAL A 140 -1.00 -10.64 -5.46
C VAL A 140 0.10 -11.08 -4.50
N GLN A 141 -0.16 -11.04 -3.19
CA GLN A 141 0.83 -11.38 -2.17
C GLN A 141 1.39 -12.80 -2.31
N PRO A 142 0.60 -13.86 -2.55
CA PRO A 142 1.14 -15.20 -2.79
C PRO A 142 2.06 -15.30 -4.01
N LEU A 143 1.80 -14.50 -5.07
CA LEU A 143 2.67 -14.46 -6.25
C LEU A 143 4.03 -13.86 -5.90
N PHE A 144 4.04 -12.79 -5.09
CA PHE A 144 5.27 -12.15 -4.63
C PHE A 144 6.05 -13.03 -3.68
N GLU A 145 5.37 -13.72 -2.76
CA GLU A 145 5.98 -14.72 -1.90
C GLU A 145 6.64 -15.81 -2.74
N LYS A 146 5.91 -16.41 -3.68
CA LYS A 146 6.44 -17.44 -4.61
C LYS A 146 7.61 -16.93 -5.44
N PHE A 147 7.62 -15.66 -5.86
CA PHE A 147 8.75 -15.07 -6.57
C PHE A 147 9.97 -14.94 -5.65
N THR A 148 9.80 -14.31 -4.49
CA THR A 148 10.91 -14.08 -3.54
C THR A 148 11.44 -15.37 -2.90
N ASP A 149 10.61 -16.40 -2.76
CA ASP A 149 11.01 -17.71 -2.23
C ASP A 149 11.87 -18.51 -3.21
N LYS A 150 11.81 -18.20 -4.51
CA LYS A 150 12.67 -18.81 -5.54
C LYS A 150 14.06 -18.18 -5.62
N LEU A 151 14.25 -16.99 -5.04
CA LEU A 151 15.51 -16.28 -5.09
C LEU A 151 16.48 -16.82 -4.04
N SER A 152 17.76 -16.97 -4.41
CA SER A 152 18.80 -17.29 -3.43
C SER A 152 18.99 -16.13 -2.46
N ALA A 153 19.54 -16.40 -1.27
CA ALA A 153 19.81 -15.35 -0.27
C ALA A 153 20.69 -14.22 -0.83
N LYS A 154 21.67 -14.56 -1.68
CA LYS A 154 22.51 -13.57 -2.37
C LYS A 154 21.69 -12.71 -3.34
N ALA A 155 20.81 -13.33 -4.14
CA ALA A 155 19.96 -12.60 -5.08
C ALA A 155 18.95 -11.69 -4.36
N LEU A 156 18.37 -12.14 -3.24
CA LEU A 156 17.49 -11.32 -2.39
C LEU A 156 18.23 -10.10 -1.84
N GLY A 157 19.42 -10.30 -1.27
CA GLY A 157 20.22 -9.21 -0.73
C GLY A 157 20.64 -8.19 -1.80
N ILE A 158 21.05 -8.65 -2.98
CA ILE A 158 21.38 -7.77 -4.11
C ILE A 158 20.14 -6.99 -4.56
N LEU A 159 19.03 -7.66 -4.83
CA LEU A 159 17.81 -7.01 -5.32
C LEU A 159 17.28 -5.99 -4.30
N SER A 160 17.14 -6.39 -3.03
CA SER A 160 16.69 -5.50 -1.97
C SER A 160 17.64 -4.33 -1.76
N GLY A 161 18.95 -4.58 -1.78
CA GLY A 161 19.97 -3.54 -1.62
C GLY A 161 19.96 -2.53 -2.76
N SER A 162 19.91 -3.01 -4.02
CA SER A 162 19.82 -2.15 -5.21
C SER A 162 18.57 -1.28 -5.18
N LEU A 163 17.40 -1.86 -4.87
CA LEU A 163 16.16 -1.10 -4.75
C LEU A 163 16.22 -0.06 -3.63
N ALA A 164 16.85 -0.39 -2.50
CA ALA A 164 17.00 0.53 -1.38
C ALA A 164 17.91 1.71 -1.74
N ILE A 165 19.02 1.44 -2.44
CA ILE A 165 19.93 2.48 -2.93
C ILE A 165 19.22 3.40 -3.92
N ILE A 166 18.44 2.84 -4.87
CA ILE A 166 17.67 3.64 -5.84
C ILE A 166 16.69 4.56 -5.13
N LEU A 167 15.87 4.02 -4.22
CA LEU A 167 14.89 4.81 -3.49
C LEU A 167 15.55 5.89 -2.63
N ALA A 168 16.65 5.55 -1.93
CA ALA A 168 17.37 6.48 -1.09
C ALA A 168 18.02 7.61 -1.91
N ALA A 169 18.65 7.27 -3.04
CA ALA A 169 19.23 8.26 -3.94
C ALA A 169 18.16 9.22 -4.46
N ASP A 170 17.01 8.71 -4.90
CA ASP A 170 15.91 9.53 -5.38
C ASP A 170 15.33 10.44 -4.28
N ALA A 171 15.11 9.90 -3.08
CA ALA A 171 14.65 10.68 -1.93
C ALA A 171 15.63 11.79 -1.55
N ILE A 172 16.94 11.50 -1.54
CA ILE A 172 17.98 12.50 -1.26
C ILE A 172 17.97 13.60 -2.32
N VAL A 173 17.92 13.24 -3.60
CA VAL A 173 17.87 14.21 -4.70
C VAL A 173 16.60 15.06 -4.63
N TYR A 174 15.45 14.45 -4.32
CA TYR A 174 14.17 15.14 -4.13
C TYR A 174 14.26 16.19 -3.02
N VAL A 175 14.79 15.81 -1.85
CA VAL A 175 14.94 16.70 -0.70
C VAL A 175 15.93 17.82 -1.01
N ILE A 176 17.08 17.53 -1.61
CA ILE A 176 18.06 18.56 -1.99
C ILE A 176 17.43 19.57 -2.96
N ARG A 177 16.71 19.09 -3.98
CA ARG A 177 16.05 19.97 -4.95
C ARG A 177 14.94 20.82 -4.34
N HIS A 178 14.17 20.32 -3.38
CA HIS A 178 13.08 21.08 -2.77
C HIS A 178 13.52 22.03 -1.66
N LEU A 179 14.66 21.76 -1.00
CA LEU A 179 15.16 22.60 0.10
C LEU A 179 16.15 23.67 -0.35
N PHE A 180 16.87 23.46 -1.45
CA PHE A 180 18.00 24.32 -1.85
C PHE A 180 17.87 24.96 -3.23
N LEU A 181 16.86 24.60 -4.03
CA LEU A 181 16.58 25.17 -5.36
C LEU A 181 15.14 25.68 -5.43
#